data_AF-A0A5E4LJN2-F1
#
_entry.id   AF-A0A5E4LJN2-F1
#
_cell.length_a   1.000
_cell.length_b   1.000
_cell.length_c   1.000
_cell.angle_alpha   90.00
_cell.angle_beta   90.00
_cell.angle_gamma   90.00
#
_symmetry.space_group_name_H-M   'P 1'
#
loop_
_entity.id
_entity.type
_entity.pdbx_description
1 polymer ?
#
loop_
_entity_poly.entity_id
_entity_poly.type
_entity_poly.pdbx_seq_one_letter_code
_entity_poly.pdbx_strand_id
1 'polypeptide(L)' 'MGMSKKDLSRKHANIKAKIAELEQKARMDPLKRHPEIHEELARLKKDLAESS' A
#
# COMPACT_ATOMS: atom_id res chain seq x y z
N MET A 1 -16.96 -17.97 6.58
CA MET A 1 -16.47 -16.94 7.54
C MET A 1 -16.01 -15.74 6.73
N GLY A 2 -16.88 -14.74 6.54
CA GLY A 2 -16.53 -13.48 5.88
C GLY A 2 -15.97 -12.48 6.89
N MET A 3 -14.95 -11.72 6.51
CA MET A 3 -14.44 -10.62 7.34
C MET A 3 -15.55 -9.64 7.69
N SER A 4 -15.60 -9.21 8.94
CA SER A 4 -16.54 -8.16 9.34
C SER A 4 -16.19 -6.86 8.61
N LYS A 5 -17.17 -5.97 8.41
CA LYS A 5 -16.93 -4.64 7.85
C LYS A 5 -15.81 -3.88 8.61
N LYS A 6 -15.70 -4.12 9.93
CA LYS A 6 -14.62 -3.57 10.76
C LYS A 6 -13.25 -4.15 10.42
N ASP A 7 -13.16 -5.43 10.07
CA ASP A 7 -11.91 -6.08 9.66
C ASP A 7 -11.43 -5.58 8.31
N LEU A 8 -12.34 -5.40 7.35
CA LEU A 8 -12.04 -4.78 6.06
C LEU A 8 -11.53 -3.35 6.24
N SER A 9 -12.22 -2.55 7.07
CA SER A 9 -11.78 -1.19 7.35
C SER A 9 -10.40 -1.13 8.01
N ARG A 10 -10.09 -2.05 8.94
CA ARG A 10 -8.75 -2.15 9.55
C ARG A 10 -7.69 -2.54 8.54
N LYS A 11 -7.98 -3.50 7.65
CA LYS A 11 -7.07 -3.86 6.55
C LYS A 11 -6.82 -2.67 5.62
N HIS A 12 -7.85 -1.94 5.21
CA HIS A 12 -7.69 -0.77 4.34
C HIS A 12 -6.86 0.33 5.03
N ALA A 13 -7.07 0.57 6.32
CA ALA A 13 -6.27 1.52 7.08
C ALA A 13 -4.79 1.10 7.14
N ASN A 14 -4.50 -0.18 7.39
CA ASN A 14 -3.13 -0.70 7.42
C ASN A 14 -2.46 -0.61 6.04
N ILE A 15 -3.17 -0.92 4.97
CA ILE A 15 -2.65 -0.81 3.59
C ILE A 15 -2.34 0.65 3.26
N LYS A 16 -3.23 1.59 3.60
CA LYS A 16 -2.99 3.03 3.41
C LYS A 16 -1.76 3.53 4.18
N ALA A 17 -1.59 3.11 5.43
CA ALA A 17 -0.42 3.47 6.23
C ALA A 17 0.88 2.96 5.59
N LYS A 18 0.87 1.71 5.10
CA LYS A 18 2.03 1.10 4.43
C LYS A 18 2.36 1.79 3.10
N ILE A 19 1.34 2.18 2.32
CA ILE A 19 1.53 2.98 1.10
C ILE A 19 2.18 4.32 1.44
N ALA A 20 1.73 5.03 2.49
CA ALA A 20 2.31 6.31 2.87
C ALA A 20 3.78 6.19 3.28
N GLU A 21 4.16 5.12 3.98
CA GLU A 21 5.56 4.84 4.32
C GLU A 21 6.41 4.57 3.07
N LEU A 22 5.90 3.71 2.16
CA LEU A 22 6.60 3.41 0.90
C LEU A 22 6.69 4.63 -0.01
N GLU A 23 5.69 5.51 -0.01
CA GLU A 23 5.71 6.76 -0.77
C GLU A 23 6.82 7.70 -0.28
N GLN A 24 7.05 7.79 1.03
CA GLN A 24 8.18 8.56 1.56
C GLN A 24 9.52 7.97 1.12
N LYS A 25 9.67 6.64 1.19
CA LYS A 25 10.89 5.95 0.74
C LYS A 25 11.12 6.12 -0.76
N ALA A 26 10.08 5.93 -1.57
CA ALA A 26 10.11 6.13 -3.02
C ALA A 26 10.45 7.58 -3.40
N ARG A 27 9.99 8.55 -2.61
CA ARG A 27 10.31 9.97 -2.81
C ARG A 27 11.76 10.30 -2.47
N MET A 28 12.34 9.58 -1.50
CA MET A 28 13.77 9.65 -1.15
C MET A 28 14.66 8.87 -2.12
N ASP A 29 14.10 7.99 -2.94
CA ASP A 29 14.79 7.23 -3.99
C ASP A 29 14.36 7.66 -5.41
N PRO A 30 14.63 8.91 -5.83
CA PRO A 30 14.19 9.41 -7.14
C PRO A 30 14.86 8.68 -8.32
N LEU A 31 15.99 8.01 -8.07
CA LEU A 31 16.71 7.21 -9.07
C LEU A 31 16.18 5.79 -9.20
N LYS A 32 15.14 5.40 -8.44
CA LYS A 32 14.57 4.05 -8.42
C LYS A 32 15.65 2.96 -8.24
N ARG A 33 16.64 3.23 -7.41
CA ARG A 33 17.69 2.25 -7.08
C ARG A 33 17.09 1.02 -6.39
N HIS A 34 15.95 1.20 -5.73
CA HIS A 34 15.17 0.14 -5.10
C HIS A 34 13.83 -0.05 -5.83
N PRO A 35 13.82 -0.75 -6.98
CA PRO A 35 12.60 -0.99 -7.75
C PRO A 35 11.54 -1.73 -6.93
N GLU A 36 11.95 -2.58 -5.99
CA GLU A 36 11.09 -3.30 -5.04
C GLU A 36 10.14 -2.36 -4.27
N ILE A 37 10.58 -1.15 -3.89
CA ILE A 37 9.76 -0.18 -3.16
C ILE A 37 8.66 0.36 -4.07
N HIS A 38 8.99 0.64 -5.32
CA HIS A 38 8.04 1.15 -6.31
C HIS A 38 7.04 0.08 -6.75
N GLU A 39 7.49 -1.16 -6.92
CA GLU A 39 6.62 -2.30 -7.26
C GLU A 39 5.67 -2.63 -6.12
N GLU A 40 6.15 -2.71 -4.87
CA GLU A 40 5.33 -2.95 -3.69
C GLU A 40 4.30 -1.83 -3.51
N LEU A 41 4.69 -0.57 -3.72
CA LEU A 41 3.79 0.59 -3.67
C LEU A 41 2.70 0.52 -4.75
N ALA A 42 3.07 0.17 -5.98
CA ALA A 42 2.12 0.01 -7.09
C ALA A 42 1.13 -1.14 -6.81
N ARG A 43 1.63 -2.27 -6.32
CA ARG A 43 0.81 -3.42 -5.94
C ARG A 43 -0.17 -3.08 -4.82
N LEU A 44 0.29 -2.46 -3.73
CA LEU A 44 -0.58 -2.07 -2.62
C LEU A 44 -1.64 -1.04 -3.03
N LYS A 45 -1.29 -0.09 -3.92
CA LYS A 45 -2.27 0.85 -4.48
C LYS A 45 -3.33 0.13 -5.32
N LYS A 46 -2.93 -0.87 -6.10
CA LYS A 46 -3.85 -1.68 -6.90
C LYS A 46 -4.78 -2.50 -6.00
N ASP A 47 -4.24 -3.19 -4.99
CA ASP A 47 -5.02 -3.97 -4.02
C ASP A 47 -6.07 -3.10 -3.31
N LEU A 48 -5.71 -1.86 -2.95
CA LEU A 48 -6.63 -0.92 -2.31
C LEU A 48 -7.73 -0.42 -3.27
N ALA A 49 -7.40 -0.25 -4.55
CA ALA A 49 -8.35 0.16 -5.58
C ALA A 49 -9.33 -0.96 -5.95
N GLU A 50 -8.86 -2.22 -6.02
CA GLU A 50 -9.71 -3.39 -6.28
C GLU A 50 -10.54 -3.80 -5.06
N SER A 51 -10.14 -3.37 -3.85
CA SER A 51 -10.88 -3.62 -2.61
C SER A 51 -11.85 -2.49 -2.20
N SER A 52 -11.87 -1.35 -2.92
CA SER A 52 -12.76 -0.20 -2.65
C SER A 52 -14.08 -0.26 -3.40
#